data_AF-A0A497GFI7-F1
#
_entry.id   AF-A0A497GFI7-F1
#
_cell.length_a   1.000
_cell.length_b   1.000
_cell.length_c   1.000
_cell.angle_alpha   90.00
_cell.angle_beta   90.00
_cell.angle_gamma   90.00
#
_symmetry.space_group_name_H-M   'P 1'
#
loop_
_entity.id
_entity.type
_entity.pdbx_description
1 polymer ?
#
loop_
_entity_poly.entity_id
_entity_poly.type
_entity_poly.pdbx_seq_one_letter_code
_entity_poly.pdbx_strand_id
1 'polypeptide(L)'
;MKYLKLYGYDRSKPPDPEISTVEEHDKYMVYKVYYNRWKHSVPAILTVPKMGSKPYPCIVFLHSHGGRKEDVLALAEFTKDYGYAFFSIDAVYHGERREKGKEIYSPNLEELKQNTIETVIDMRRGVDFL
;
A
#
# COMPACT_ATOMS: atom_id res chain seq x y z
N MET A 1 -13.85 10.53 19.82
CA MET A 1 -12.41 10.23 19.88
C MET A 1 -12.02 8.84 20.41
N LYS A 2 -12.89 8.07 21.12
CA LYS A 2 -12.52 6.76 21.74
C LYS A 2 -11.88 5.73 20.78
N TYR A 3 -12.38 5.62 19.56
CA TYR A 3 -11.95 4.59 18.60
C TYR A 3 -10.71 4.96 17.77
N LEU A 4 -10.31 6.24 17.73
CA LEU A 4 -9.09 6.66 17.02
C LEU A 4 -7.82 6.03 17.63
N LYS A 5 -7.86 5.72 18.93
CA LYS A 5 -6.75 5.06 19.63
C LYS A 5 -6.42 3.69 19.06
N LEU A 6 -7.38 3.01 18.42
CA LEU A 6 -7.17 1.70 17.79
C LEU A 6 -6.16 1.78 16.63
N TYR A 7 -6.08 2.93 15.96
CA TYR A 7 -5.19 3.15 14.81
C TYR A 7 -3.92 3.93 15.20
N GLY A 8 -3.61 3.99 16.50
CA GLY A 8 -2.38 4.61 16.98
C GLY A 8 -1.16 3.76 16.61
N TYR A 9 -0.12 4.41 16.10
CA TYR A 9 1.18 3.80 15.86
C TYR A 9 2.28 4.83 16.09
N ASP A 10 3.51 4.36 16.29
CA ASP A 10 4.67 5.22 16.51
C ASP A 10 5.15 5.83 15.18
N ARG A 11 4.81 7.10 14.96
CA ARG A 11 5.22 7.86 13.77
C ARG A 11 6.70 8.26 13.79
N SER A 12 7.37 8.19 14.94
CA SER A 12 8.77 8.58 15.08
C SER A 12 9.75 7.55 14.53
N LYS A 13 9.30 6.30 14.34
CA LYS A 13 10.10 5.29 13.63
C LYS A 13 10.27 5.73 12.17
N PRO A 14 11.41 5.43 11.51
CA PRO A 14 11.57 5.64 10.07
C PRO A 14 10.93 4.47 9.27
N PRO A 15 10.45 4.72 8.04
CA PRO A 15 9.85 3.67 7.20
C PRO A 15 10.89 2.78 6.53
N ASP A 16 12.18 3.15 6.52
CA ASP A 16 13.31 2.39 5.98
C ASP A 16 12.98 1.61 4.69
N PRO A 17 12.61 2.31 3.61
CA PRO A 17 12.08 1.66 2.43
C PRO A 17 13.18 0.95 1.61
N GLU A 18 12.89 -0.26 1.16
CA GLU A 18 13.63 -0.92 0.08
C GLU A 18 12.85 -0.73 -1.22
N ILE A 19 13.50 -0.13 -2.22
CA ILE A 19 12.86 0.23 -3.50
C ILE A 19 13.62 -0.43 -4.65
N SER A 20 12.89 -1.11 -5.52
CA SER A 20 13.43 -1.67 -6.76
C SER A 20 12.53 -1.34 -7.94
N THR A 21 13.15 -1.10 -9.11
CA THR A 21 12.41 -0.93 -10.37
C THR A 21 11.88 -2.28 -10.82
N VAL A 22 10.60 -2.33 -11.14
CA VAL A 22 9.95 -3.54 -11.67
C VAL A 22 9.79 -3.41 -13.18
N GLU A 23 9.22 -2.29 -13.62
CA GLU A 23 8.92 -2.03 -15.02
C GLU A 23 9.12 -0.54 -15.35
N GLU A 24 9.44 -0.28 -16.60
CA GLU A 24 9.51 1.06 -17.17
C GLU A 24 8.55 1.13 -18.36
N HIS A 25 7.63 2.08 -18.30
CA HIS A 25 6.69 2.39 -19.38
C HIS A 25 7.03 3.75 -20.00
N ASP A 26 6.50 4.04 -21.18
CA ASP A 26 6.75 5.32 -21.87
C ASP A 26 6.30 6.53 -21.03
N LYS A 27 5.23 6.37 -20.24
CA LYS A 27 4.57 7.47 -19.50
C LYS A 27 4.76 7.43 -17.98
N TYR A 28 5.18 6.31 -17.41
CA TYR A 28 5.37 6.16 -15.97
C TYR A 28 6.40 5.07 -15.65
N MET A 29 6.91 5.09 -14.41
CA MET A 29 7.77 4.05 -13.85
C MET A 29 6.96 3.22 -12.85
N VAL A 30 7.28 1.93 -12.72
CA VAL A 30 6.73 1.05 -11.68
C VAL A 30 7.84 0.61 -10.75
N TYR A 31 7.66 0.88 -9.47
CA TYR A 31 8.56 0.47 -8.40
C TYR A 31 7.86 -0.49 -7.46
N LYS A 32 8.60 -1.51 -7.04
CA LYS A 32 8.27 -2.29 -5.84
C LYS A 32 8.87 -1.60 -4.65
N VAL A 33 8.06 -1.44 -3.61
CA VAL A 33 8.48 -0.84 -2.35
C VAL A 33 8.17 -1.81 -1.23
N TYR A 34 9.12 -2.00 -0.35
CA TYR A 34 8.93 -2.61 0.95
C TYR A 34 9.21 -1.56 2.00
N TYR A 35 8.30 -1.34 2.95
CA TYR A 35 8.54 -0.39 4.04
C TYR A 35 8.23 -0.99 5.40
N ASN A 36 8.97 -0.55 6.40
CA ASN A 36 8.93 -1.10 7.73
C ASN A 36 7.67 -0.68 8.50
N ARG A 37 6.99 -1.70 9.01
CA ARG A 37 5.96 -1.62 10.04
C ARG A 37 6.44 -2.38 11.27
N TRP A 38 7.41 -1.79 11.97
CA TRP A 38 8.08 -2.34 13.16
C TRP A 38 8.62 -3.78 12.98
N LYS A 39 7.76 -4.80 13.05
CA LYS A 39 8.12 -6.22 12.97
C LYS A 39 7.86 -6.88 11.62
N HIS A 40 7.12 -6.21 10.74
CA HIS A 40 6.78 -6.73 9.42
C HIS A 40 7.06 -5.68 8.34
N SER A 41 7.49 -6.15 7.18
CA SER A 41 7.61 -5.31 5.98
C SER A 41 6.28 -5.31 5.24
N VAL A 42 5.84 -4.14 4.77
CA VAL A 42 4.63 -3.99 3.97
C VAL A 42 5.02 -3.88 2.50
N PRO A 43 4.67 -4.87 1.65
CA PRO A 43 4.89 -4.80 0.22
C PRO A 43 3.90 -3.83 -0.45
N ALA A 44 4.43 -3.05 -1.38
CA ALA A 44 3.72 -2.02 -2.09
C ALA A 44 4.19 -1.87 -3.54
N ILE A 45 3.32 -1.29 -4.36
CA ILE A 45 3.60 -0.79 -5.70
C ILE A 45 3.50 0.72 -5.66
N LEU A 46 4.54 1.40 -6.15
CA LEU A 46 4.56 2.83 -6.41
C LEU A 46 4.69 3.04 -7.91
N THR A 47 3.73 3.73 -8.52
CA THR A 47 3.88 4.24 -9.88
C THR A 47 4.22 5.73 -9.85
N VAL A 48 5.15 6.15 -10.71
CA VAL A 48 5.57 7.55 -10.80
C VAL A 48 5.44 8.03 -12.24
N PRO A 49 4.64 9.08 -12.53
CA PRO A 49 4.49 9.59 -13.88
C PRO A 49 5.78 10.26 -14.37
N LYS A 50 6.02 10.16 -15.68
CA LYS A 50 7.10 10.84 -16.41
C LYS A 50 6.68 12.20 -16.97
N MET A 51 5.41 12.56 -16.80
CA MET A 51 4.83 13.83 -17.25
C MET A 51 4.31 14.66 -16.08
N GLY A 52 4.09 15.95 -16.32
CA GLY A 52 3.69 16.91 -15.30
C GLY A 52 4.88 17.46 -14.50
N SER A 53 4.58 18.16 -13.42
CA SER A 53 5.57 18.78 -12.53
C SER A 53 5.51 18.18 -11.13
N LYS A 54 6.68 17.89 -10.56
CA LYS A 54 6.79 17.47 -9.14
C LYS A 54 6.38 18.62 -8.20
N PRO A 55 5.80 18.31 -7.02
CA PRO A 55 5.36 16.99 -6.56
C PRO A 55 4.13 16.50 -7.32
N TYR A 56 4.09 15.19 -7.61
CA TYR A 56 2.95 14.60 -8.33
C TYR A 56 1.79 14.33 -7.37
N PRO A 57 0.53 14.56 -7.78
CA PRO A 57 -0.61 14.06 -7.04
C PRO A 57 -0.54 12.53 -6.96
N CYS A 58 -0.58 11.98 -5.74
CA CYS A 58 -0.49 10.54 -5.49
C CYS A 58 -1.82 10.01 -4.97
N ILE A 59 -2.36 8.99 -5.63
CA ILE A 59 -3.55 8.27 -5.19
C ILE A 59 -3.10 7.08 -4.34
N VAL A 60 -3.52 7.08 -3.07
CA VAL A 60 -3.33 5.93 -2.18
C VAL A 60 -4.47 4.95 -2.40
N PHE A 61 -4.15 3.78 -2.94
CA PHE A 61 -5.10 2.77 -3.38
C PHE A 61 -5.04 1.53 -2.49
N LEU A 62 -6.21 0.98 -2.15
CA LEU A 62 -6.33 -0.34 -1.53
C LEU A 62 -7.20 -1.21 -2.43
N HIS A 63 -6.71 -2.40 -2.74
CA HIS A 63 -7.44 -3.36 -3.58
C HIS A 63 -8.71 -3.88 -2.88
N SER A 64 -9.63 -4.43 -3.68
CA SER A 64 -10.84 -5.10 -3.17
C SER A 64 -10.52 -6.50 -2.63
N HIS A 65 -11.50 -7.17 -2.02
CA HIS A 65 -11.32 -8.52 -1.48
C HIS A 65 -10.85 -9.53 -2.54
N GLY A 66 -9.85 -10.34 -2.21
CA GLY A 66 -9.22 -11.28 -3.14
C GLY A 66 -8.20 -10.66 -4.10
N GLY A 67 -8.07 -9.32 -4.08
CA GLY A 67 -7.11 -8.56 -4.88
C GLY A 67 -5.69 -8.55 -4.31
N ARG A 68 -4.85 -7.72 -4.92
CA ARG A 68 -3.44 -7.51 -4.55
C ARG A 68 -2.96 -6.12 -4.95
N LYS A 69 -1.80 -5.70 -4.47
CA LYS A 69 -1.24 -4.37 -4.76
C LYS A 69 -1.09 -4.07 -6.25
N GLU A 70 -0.81 -5.06 -7.08
CA GLU A 70 -0.64 -4.91 -8.54
C GLU A 70 -1.93 -4.55 -9.28
N ASP A 71 -3.11 -4.71 -8.66
CA ASP A 71 -4.38 -4.35 -9.29
C ASP A 71 -4.46 -2.85 -9.64
N VAL A 72 -3.63 -2.02 -8.98
CA VAL A 72 -3.50 -0.59 -9.28
C VAL A 72 -2.91 -0.31 -10.67
N LEU A 73 -2.17 -1.27 -11.27
CA LEU A 73 -1.48 -1.06 -12.55
C LEU A 73 -2.47 -0.85 -13.70
N ALA A 74 -3.62 -1.51 -13.68
CA ALA A 74 -4.69 -1.27 -14.66
C ALA A 74 -5.22 0.17 -14.59
N LEU A 75 -5.31 0.72 -13.37
CA LEU A 75 -5.73 2.11 -13.17
C LEU A 75 -4.63 3.10 -13.57
N ALA A 76 -3.36 2.80 -13.26
CA ALA A 76 -2.22 3.59 -13.71
C ALA A 76 -2.14 3.66 -15.24
N GLU A 77 -2.34 2.53 -15.92
CA GLU A 77 -2.37 2.46 -17.38
C GLU A 77 -3.55 3.26 -17.96
N PHE A 78 -4.75 3.09 -17.40
CA PHE A 78 -5.94 3.84 -17.81
C PHE A 78 -5.80 5.35 -17.61
N THR A 79 -4.99 5.77 -16.62
CA THR A 79 -4.82 7.19 -16.26
C THR A 79 -3.44 7.77 -16.60
N LYS A 80 -2.66 7.09 -17.43
CA LYS A 80 -1.25 7.42 -17.71
C LYS A 80 -1.02 8.83 -18.28
N ASP A 81 -2.01 9.40 -18.95
CA ASP A 81 -1.93 10.73 -19.57
C ASP A 81 -2.41 11.87 -18.64
N TYR A 82 -2.79 11.56 -17.40
CA TYR A 82 -3.25 12.57 -16.42
C TYR A 82 -2.19 12.95 -15.38
N GLY A 83 -1.05 12.25 -15.34
CA GLY A 83 0.07 12.60 -14.45
C GLY A 83 -0.16 12.28 -12.97
N TYR A 84 -0.94 11.23 -12.66
CA TYR A 84 -1.09 10.72 -11.28
C TYR A 84 0.01 9.69 -10.95
N ALA A 85 0.53 9.78 -9.73
CA ALA A 85 1.23 8.68 -9.09
C ALA A 85 0.21 7.79 -8.36
N PHE A 86 0.54 6.52 -8.17
CA PHE A 86 -0.26 5.60 -7.36
C PHE A 86 0.61 4.89 -6.35
N PHE A 87 0.10 4.76 -5.12
CA PHE A 87 0.71 3.94 -4.08
C PHE A 87 -0.31 2.90 -3.59
N SER A 88 0.02 1.63 -3.77
CA SER A 88 -0.86 0.50 -3.47
C SER A 88 -0.15 -0.51 -2.61
N ILE A 89 -0.83 -1.07 -1.62
CA ILE A 89 -0.25 -2.03 -0.66
C ILE A 89 -0.98 -3.37 -0.72
N ASP A 90 -0.32 -4.46 -0.34
CA ASP A 90 -1.05 -5.69 -0.01
C ASP A 90 -1.68 -5.55 1.38
N ALA A 91 -2.99 -5.69 1.46
CA ALA A 91 -3.69 -5.81 2.73
C ALA A 91 -3.21 -7.04 3.52
N VAL A 92 -3.49 -7.09 4.83
CA VAL A 92 -3.20 -8.29 5.63
C VAL A 92 -3.78 -9.53 4.95
N TYR A 93 -2.96 -10.58 4.83
CA TYR A 93 -3.27 -11.86 4.17
C TYR A 93 -3.58 -11.81 2.65
N HIS A 94 -3.27 -10.71 1.96
CA HIS A 94 -3.40 -10.60 0.50
C HIS A 94 -2.04 -10.55 -0.20
N GLY A 95 -2.02 -10.80 -1.52
CA GLY A 95 -0.82 -10.74 -2.35
C GLY A 95 0.37 -11.50 -1.77
N GLU A 96 1.47 -10.80 -1.55
CA GLU A 96 2.71 -11.38 -0.98
C GLU A 96 2.61 -11.72 0.51
N ARG A 97 1.60 -11.20 1.20
CA ARG A 97 1.34 -11.45 2.62
C ARG A 97 0.40 -12.63 2.84
N ARG A 98 0.01 -13.35 1.77
CA ARG A 98 -0.95 -14.44 1.86
C ARG A 98 -0.41 -15.58 2.70
N GLU A 99 -1.24 -16.06 3.63
CA GLU A 99 -0.96 -17.23 4.45
C GLU A 99 -2.07 -18.28 4.28
N LYS A 100 -1.71 -19.56 4.26
CA LYS A 100 -2.67 -20.64 4.03
C LYS A 100 -3.68 -20.71 5.19
N GLY A 101 -4.96 -20.59 4.86
CA GLY A 101 -6.06 -20.67 5.83
C GLY A 101 -6.27 -19.39 6.65
N LYS A 102 -5.61 -18.29 6.29
CA LYS A 102 -5.79 -16.97 6.90
C LYS A 102 -6.45 -16.02 5.91
N GLU A 103 -7.38 -15.22 6.41
CA GLU A 103 -8.15 -14.26 5.63
C GLU A 103 -8.27 -12.95 6.42
N ILE A 104 -8.28 -11.81 5.73
CA ILE A 104 -8.48 -10.50 6.39
C ILE A 104 -9.81 -10.49 7.15
N TYR A 105 -10.86 -11.03 6.51
CA TYR A 105 -12.19 -11.19 7.08
C TYR A 105 -12.30 -12.54 7.81
N SER A 106 -11.56 -12.67 8.91
CA SER A 106 -11.58 -13.88 9.73
C SER A 106 -12.98 -14.12 10.34
N PRO A 107 -13.44 -15.38 10.46
CA PRO A 107 -14.63 -15.71 11.25
C PRO A 107 -14.43 -15.41 12.75
N ASN A 108 -13.17 -15.29 13.21
CA ASN A 108 -12.86 -14.78 14.54
C ASN A 108 -12.91 -13.26 14.53
N LEU A 109 -13.85 -12.68 15.29
CA LEU A 109 -14.09 -11.23 15.32
C LEU A 109 -12.89 -10.41 15.81
N GLU A 110 -12.08 -10.95 16.72
CA GLU A 110 -10.89 -10.23 17.20
C GLU A 110 -9.79 -10.24 16.13
N GLU A 111 -9.60 -11.35 15.42
CA GLU A 111 -8.71 -11.39 14.26
C GLU A 111 -9.19 -10.45 13.15
N LEU A 112 -10.49 -10.46 12.81
CA LEU A 112 -11.07 -9.56 11.81
C LEU A 112 -10.81 -8.09 12.15
N LYS A 113 -11.07 -7.72 13.41
CA LYS A 113 -10.83 -6.37 13.93
C LYS A 113 -9.34 -6.03 13.85
N GLN A 114 -8.47 -6.93 14.32
CA GLN A 114 -7.03 -6.72 14.30
C GLN A 114 -6.55 -6.53 12.85
N ASN A 115 -6.82 -7.48 11.95
CA ASN A 115 -6.41 -7.43 10.54
C ASN A 115 -6.83 -6.14 9.83
N THR A 116 -8.04 -5.63 10.16
CA THR A 116 -8.54 -4.36 9.64
C THR A 116 -7.76 -3.16 10.20
N ILE A 117 -7.55 -3.11 11.52
CA ILE A 117 -6.74 -2.07 12.17
C ILE A 117 -5.33 -2.03 11.59
N GLU A 118 -4.73 -3.21 11.44
CA GLU A 118 -3.41 -3.40 10.87
C GLU A 118 -3.29 -2.85 9.46
N THR A 119 -4.22 -3.20 8.57
CA THR A 119 -4.25 -2.69 7.20
C THR A 119 -4.38 -1.17 7.16
N VAL A 120 -5.19 -0.57 8.04
CA VAL A 120 -5.31 0.89 8.16
C VAL A 120 -3.99 1.53 8.61
N ILE A 121 -3.32 0.94 9.61
CA ILE A 121 -2.01 1.42 10.07
C ILE A 121 -0.98 1.32 8.94
N ASP A 122 -0.96 0.21 8.19
CA ASP A 122 -0.08 0.01 7.05
C ASP A 122 -0.28 1.15 6.02
N MET A 123 -1.51 1.43 5.61
CA MET A 123 -1.80 2.53 4.67
C MET A 123 -1.34 3.90 5.19
N ARG A 124 -1.60 4.20 6.46
CA ARG A 124 -1.18 5.47 7.08
C ARG A 124 0.34 5.58 7.14
N ARG A 125 1.01 4.45 7.37
CA ARG A 125 2.46 4.37 7.37
C ARG A 125 3.05 4.55 5.98
N GLY A 126 2.37 4.03 4.96
CA GLY A 126 2.65 4.34 3.55
C GLY A 126 2.56 5.82 3.25
N VAL A 127 1.59 6.54 3.83
CA VAL A 127 1.50 8.01 3.70
C VAL A 127 2.66 8.72 4.40
N ASP A 128 3.15 8.22 5.54
CA ASP A 128 4.35 8.80 6.17
C ASP A 128 5.63 8.56 5.33
N PHE A 129 5.63 7.58 4.42
CA PHE A 129 6.72 7.32 3.49
C PHE A 129 6.71 8.25 2.25
N LEU A 130 5.51 8.60 1.76
CA LEU A 130 5.30 9.48 0.60
C LEU A 130 5.61 10.95 0.91
#